data_AF-A0A094EEC7-F1
#
_entry.id   AF-A0A094EEC7-F1
#
_cell.length_a   1.000
_cell.length_b   1.000
_cell.length_c   1.000
_cell.angle_alpha   90.00
_cell.angle_beta   90.00
_cell.angle_gamma   90.00
#
_symmetry.space_group_name_H-M   'P 1'
#
loop_
_entity.id
_entity.type
_entity.pdbx_description
1 polymer ?
#
loop_
_entity_poly.entity_id
_entity_poly.type
_entity_poly.pdbx_seq_one_letter_code
_entity_poly.pdbx_strand_id
1 'polypeptide(L)'
;MSAAHSSLGAAADERKSRLAKLKSLKRKQPSDEDAAPASPRRSPPGSPDVSKLHLSGRNYDPETRGPKLGFEAPPTLSLEKDTLEQQAAEVEAEIRKKTQEEEQDDKGVDIFKLQPKKPNWDLKRDLDKKLEILNVRTDNAIAALVRERIGQAQKNAGDKPGAIAAAAADQGGDEIGMEGIALVEGARLREQEEKLEEQREKEDEMMV
;
A
#
# COMPACT_ATOMS: atom_id res chain seq x y z
N MET A 1 30.12 51.51 2.96
CA MET A 1 30.40 50.14 2.46
C MET A 1 30.64 50.06 0.93
N SER A 2 30.73 51.16 0.18
CA SER A 2 30.82 51.14 -1.30
C SER A 2 32.23 50.88 -1.87
N ALA A 3 33.30 51.23 -1.15
CA ALA A 3 34.68 51.16 -1.66
C ALA A 3 35.25 49.74 -1.83
N ALA A 4 34.68 48.72 -1.17
CA ALA A 4 35.13 47.34 -1.32
C ALA A 4 34.63 46.69 -2.63
N HIS A 5 33.48 47.14 -3.15
CA HIS A 5 32.91 46.60 -4.39
C HIS A 5 33.64 47.10 -5.64
N SER A 6 34.25 48.28 -5.59
CA SER A 6 35.07 48.81 -6.69
C SER A 6 36.44 48.11 -6.80
N SER A 7 37.06 47.72 -5.68
CA SER A 7 38.33 46.97 -5.72
C SER A 7 38.15 45.53 -6.22
N LEU A 8 37.04 44.88 -5.85
CA LEU A 8 36.69 43.54 -6.36
C LEU A 8 36.37 43.56 -7.86
N GLY A 9 35.67 44.59 -8.34
CA GLY A 9 35.39 44.78 -9.77
C GLY A 9 36.67 44.96 -10.58
N ALA A 10 37.57 45.84 -10.12
CA ALA A 10 38.87 46.05 -10.77
C ALA A 10 39.72 44.76 -10.83
N ALA A 11 39.76 43.98 -9.75
CA ALA A 11 40.48 42.71 -9.72
C ALA A 11 39.88 41.65 -10.67
N ALA A 12 38.55 41.62 -10.82
CA ALA A 12 37.89 40.72 -11.74
C ALA A 12 38.22 41.04 -13.20
N ASP A 13 38.25 42.32 -13.56
CA ASP A 13 38.56 42.76 -14.92
C ASP A 13 40.05 42.58 -15.27
N GLU A 14 40.95 42.76 -14.30
CA GLU A 14 42.37 42.45 -14.47
C GLU A 14 42.58 40.93 -14.73
N ARG A 15 41.89 40.06 -13.98
CA ARG A 15 41.93 38.60 -14.19
C ARG A 15 41.40 38.21 -15.58
N LYS A 16 40.28 38.80 -16.02
CA LYS A 16 39.73 38.57 -17.38
C LYS A 16 40.73 38.99 -18.46
N SER A 17 41.36 40.16 -18.30
CA SER A 17 42.37 40.65 -19.24
C SER A 17 43.59 39.72 -19.32
N ARG A 18 44.03 39.18 -18.17
CA ARG A 18 45.14 38.22 -18.08
C ARG A 18 44.79 36.89 -18.76
N LEU A 19 43.59 36.37 -18.52
CA LEU A 19 43.11 35.15 -19.18
C LEU A 19 42.96 35.33 -20.70
N ALA A 20 42.52 36.49 -21.16
CA ALA A 20 42.43 36.79 -22.59
C ALA A 20 43.82 36.81 -23.26
N LYS A 21 44.82 37.41 -22.61
CA LYS A 21 46.23 37.39 -23.06
C LYS A 21 46.80 35.97 -23.10
N LEU A 22 46.48 35.11 -22.13
CA LEU A 22 46.91 33.71 -22.13
C LEU A 22 46.21 32.88 -23.23
N LYS A 23 44.92 33.13 -23.48
CA LYS A 23 44.19 32.48 -24.57
C LYS A 23 44.74 32.86 -25.95
N SER A 24 45.11 34.14 -26.15
CA SER A 24 45.70 34.57 -27.42
C SER A 24 47.11 34.01 -27.64
N LEU A 25 47.89 33.78 -26.57
CA LEU A 25 49.16 33.05 -26.65
C LEU A 25 48.96 31.57 -26.99
N LYS A 26 47.99 30.89 -26.35
CA LYS A 26 47.72 29.47 -26.61
C LYS A 26 47.27 29.21 -28.06
N ARG A 27 46.50 30.14 -28.65
CA ARG A 27 46.07 30.06 -30.05
C ARG A 27 47.18 30.38 -31.07
N LYS A 28 48.30 30.98 -30.63
CA LYS A 28 49.46 31.32 -31.47
C LYS A 28 50.59 30.30 -31.41
N GLN A 29 50.48 29.29 -30.55
CA GLN A 29 51.27 28.07 -30.77
C GLN A 29 50.62 27.33 -31.94
N PRO A 30 51.35 27.09 -33.06
CA PRO A 30 50.89 26.13 -34.05
C PRO A 30 50.85 24.78 -33.35
N SER A 31 49.65 24.26 -33.10
CA SER A 31 49.48 22.82 -32.97
C SER A 31 49.81 22.27 -34.34
N ASP A 32 50.97 21.60 -34.45
CA ASP A 32 51.26 20.72 -35.58
C ASP A 32 50.05 19.78 -35.74
N GLU A 33 49.30 20.06 -36.80
CA GLU A 33 48.26 19.23 -37.35
C GLU A 33 48.93 17.97 -37.90
N ASP A 34 48.93 16.90 -37.11
CA ASP A 34 49.01 15.53 -37.62
C ASP A 34 48.11 14.63 -36.77
N ALA A 35 46.81 14.73 -37.06
CA ALA A 35 45.84 13.71 -36.68
C ALA A 35 46.08 12.45 -37.54
N ALA A 36 47.04 11.61 -37.14
CA ALA A 36 47.22 10.28 -37.70
C ALA A 36 46.25 9.28 -37.03
N PRO A 37 45.46 8.49 -37.77
CA PRO A 37 44.51 7.55 -37.19
C PRO A 37 45.23 6.37 -36.53
N ALA A 38 44.74 6.00 -35.35
CA ALA A 38 45.22 4.90 -34.53
C ALA A 38 45.28 3.56 -35.31
N SER A 39 46.49 3.13 -35.67
CA SER A 39 46.76 1.71 -35.97
C SER A 39 46.96 0.94 -34.67
N PRO A 40 46.40 -0.29 -34.53
CA PRO A 40 46.66 -1.12 -33.37
C PRO A 40 48.15 -1.50 -33.39
N ARG A 41 48.86 -1.11 -32.34
CA ARG A 41 50.28 -1.40 -32.15
C ARG A 41 50.43 -2.91 -31.96
N ARG A 42 50.60 -3.66 -33.05
CA ARG A 42 50.91 -5.09 -33.01
C ARG A 42 52.34 -5.23 -32.51
N SER A 43 52.50 -5.68 -31.27
CA SER A 43 53.79 -6.00 -30.67
C SER A 43 54.48 -7.13 -31.46
N PRO A 44 55.82 -7.09 -31.62
CA PRO A 44 56.57 -8.14 -32.30
C PRO A 44 56.49 -9.47 -31.53
N PRO A 45 56.45 -10.62 -32.22
CA PRO A 45 56.37 -11.94 -31.59
C PRO A 45 57.72 -12.29 -30.93
N GLY A 46 57.82 -12.09 -29.63
CA GLY A 46 59.03 -12.44 -28.86
C GLY A 46 59.29 -11.62 -27.60
N SER A 47 58.59 -10.50 -27.37
CA SER A 47 58.68 -9.80 -26.10
C SER A 47 57.88 -10.53 -25.01
N PRO A 48 58.42 -10.73 -23.79
CA PRO A 48 57.65 -11.29 -22.70
C PRO A 48 56.40 -10.45 -22.47
N ASP A 49 55.27 -11.12 -22.26
CA ASP A 49 53.99 -10.47 -22.00
C ASP A 49 54.10 -9.63 -20.72
N VAL A 50 54.15 -8.31 -20.89
CA VAL A 50 54.32 -7.34 -19.80
C VAL A 50 53.23 -7.44 -18.73
N SER A 51 52.09 -8.05 -19.06
CA SER A 51 51.00 -8.28 -18.11
C SER A 51 51.30 -9.36 -17.06
N LYS A 52 52.20 -10.30 -17.35
CA LYS A 52 52.58 -11.41 -16.45
C LYS A 52 53.76 -11.10 -15.54
N LEU A 53 54.37 -9.94 -15.71
CA LEU A 53 55.46 -9.47 -14.85
C LEU A 53 54.90 -9.09 -13.48
N HIS A 54 55.28 -9.85 -12.45
CA HIS A 54 54.85 -9.64 -11.07
C HIS A 54 55.42 -8.32 -10.52
N LEU A 55 54.64 -7.23 -10.62
CA LEU A 55 54.97 -5.93 -10.06
C LEU A 55 54.56 -5.87 -8.58
N SER A 56 55.54 -6.01 -7.69
CA SER A 56 55.34 -5.87 -6.25
C SER A 56 54.77 -4.49 -5.90
N GLY A 57 53.76 -4.45 -5.02
CA GLY A 57 53.15 -3.20 -4.54
C GLY A 57 51.89 -2.76 -5.30
N ARG A 58 51.46 -3.51 -6.33
CA ARG A 58 50.15 -3.30 -6.96
C ARG A 58 49.13 -4.32 -6.43
N ASN A 59 47.91 -3.85 -6.15
CA ASN A 59 46.78 -4.70 -5.80
C ASN A 59 45.99 -5.08 -7.08
N TYR A 60 46.66 -5.72 -8.03
CA TYR A 60 46.04 -6.19 -9.28
C TYR A 60 46.55 -7.58 -9.62
N ASP A 61 45.63 -8.50 -9.90
CA ASP A 61 45.93 -9.83 -10.39
C ASP A 61 45.64 -9.90 -11.90
N PRO A 62 46.64 -10.18 -12.76
CA PRO A 62 46.45 -10.23 -14.19
C PRO A 62 45.56 -11.40 -14.66
N GLU A 63 45.45 -12.48 -13.89
CA GLU A 63 44.65 -13.65 -14.26
C GLU A 63 43.16 -13.40 -14.01
N THR A 64 42.81 -12.87 -12.83
CA THR A 64 41.43 -12.56 -12.45
C THR A 64 40.99 -11.16 -12.90
N ARG A 65 41.92 -10.38 -13.47
CA ARG A 65 41.75 -8.98 -13.90
C ARG A 65 41.11 -8.09 -12.83
N GLY A 66 41.34 -8.43 -11.55
CA GLY A 66 40.70 -7.80 -10.41
C GLY A 66 41.68 -7.43 -9.30
N PRO A 67 41.19 -6.86 -8.19
CA PRO A 67 41.99 -6.62 -7.00
C PRO A 67 42.47 -7.95 -6.39
N LYS A 68 43.79 -8.10 -6.18
CA LYS A 68 44.39 -9.27 -5.51
C LYS A 68 43.90 -9.43 -4.05
N LEU A 69 43.66 -8.31 -3.37
CA LEU A 69 43.07 -8.22 -2.05
C LEU A 69 41.74 -7.46 -2.18
N GLY A 70 40.66 -8.21 -2.35
CA GLY A 70 39.30 -7.72 -2.54
C GLY A 70 38.33 -8.89 -2.76
N PHE A 71 37.05 -8.58 -2.87
CA PHE A 71 36.03 -9.53 -3.27
C PHE A 71 35.86 -9.48 -4.79
N GLU A 72 35.97 -10.61 -5.47
CA GLU A 72 35.74 -10.70 -6.93
C GLU A 72 34.26 -10.57 -7.28
N ALA A 73 33.40 -11.08 -6.39
CA ALA A 73 31.96 -10.99 -6.49
C ALA A 73 31.41 -10.02 -5.44
N PRO A 74 30.31 -9.29 -5.73
CA PRO A 74 29.64 -8.49 -4.71
C PRO A 74 29.24 -9.38 -3.52
N PRO A 75 29.51 -8.97 -2.27
CA PRO A 75 29.19 -9.75 -1.07
C PRO A 75 27.70 -10.09 -0.91
N THR A 76 26.84 -9.42 -1.68
CA THR A 76 25.39 -9.61 -1.70
C THR A 76 24.94 -10.85 -2.48
N LEU A 77 25.80 -11.46 -3.33
CA LEU A 77 25.42 -12.64 -4.11
C LEU A 77 25.27 -13.91 -3.27
N SER A 78 25.96 -14.01 -2.13
CA SER A 78 25.92 -15.19 -1.26
C SER A 78 24.81 -15.10 -0.20
N LEU A 79 24.03 -14.02 -0.19
CA LEU A 79 22.93 -13.85 0.76
C LEU A 79 21.67 -14.49 0.17
N GLU A 80 21.16 -15.52 0.82
CA GLU A 80 19.87 -16.17 0.47
C GLU A 80 18.66 -15.26 0.74
N LYS A 81 18.85 -14.21 1.56
CA LYS A 81 17.81 -13.25 1.93
C LYS A 81 18.18 -11.88 1.37
N ASP A 82 17.18 -11.21 0.82
CA ASP A 82 17.33 -9.85 0.31
C ASP A 82 17.84 -8.90 1.40
N THR A 83 18.63 -7.93 0.99
CA THR A 83 19.10 -6.90 1.90
C THR A 83 17.96 -5.97 2.28
N LEU A 84 18.03 -5.35 3.45
CA LEU A 84 17.04 -4.36 3.89
C LEU A 84 16.89 -3.22 2.87
N GLU A 85 17.99 -2.85 2.20
CA GLU A 85 17.99 -1.83 1.14
C GLU A 85 17.17 -2.27 -0.08
N GLN A 86 17.26 -3.54 -0.48
CA GLN A 86 16.46 -4.08 -1.59
C GLN A 86 14.98 -4.13 -1.23
N GLN A 87 14.64 -4.57 -0.03
CA GLN A 87 13.26 -4.58 0.46
C GLN A 87 12.68 -3.16 0.54
N ALA A 88 13.45 -2.20 1.03
CA ALA A 88 13.06 -0.80 1.06
C ALA A 88 12.82 -0.24 -0.35
N ALA A 89 13.69 -0.57 -1.31
CA ALA A 89 13.54 -0.17 -2.70
C ALA A 89 12.30 -0.79 -3.37
N GLU A 90 11.95 -2.03 -3.04
CA GLU A 90 10.73 -2.68 -3.52
C GLU A 90 9.47 -1.98 -2.97
N VAL A 91 9.43 -1.71 -1.67
CA VAL A 91 8.33 -0.98 -1.03
C VAL A 91 8.19 0.42 -1.62
N GLU A 92 9.29 1.14 -1.85
CA GLU A 92 9.26 2.45 -2.51
C GLU A 92 8.69 2.34 -3.93
N ALA A 93 9.10 1.33 -4.69
CA ALA A 93 8.60 1.10 -6.04
C ALA A 93 7.09 0.77 -6.05
N GLU A 94 6.61 -0.02 -5.10
CA GLU A 94 5.19 -0.32 -4.94
C GLU A 94 4.38 0.93 -4.59
N ILE A 95 4.83 1.72 -3.61
CA ILE A 95 4.16 2.96 -3.21
C ILE A 95 4.11 3.91 -4.40
N ARG A 96 5.23 4.07 -5.11
CA ARG A 96 5.31 4.93 -6.29
C ARG A 96 4.36 4.49 -7.40
N LYS A 97 4.25 3.18 -7.66
CA LYS A 97 3.27 2.65 -8.63
C LYS A 97 1.84 2.95 -8.20
N LYS A 98 1.49 2.72 -6.93
CA LYS A 98 0.15 3.03 -6.40
C LYS A 98 -0.18 4.51 -6.50
N THR A 99 0.77 5.39 -6.14
CA THR A 99 0.58 6.84 -6.28
C THR A 99 0.43 7.25 -7.75
N GLN A 100 1.21 6.65 -8.66
CA GLN A 100 1.06 6.89 -10.10
C GLN A 100 -0.29 6.41 -10.61
N GLU A 101 -0.77 5.23 -10.20
CA GLU A 101 -2.11 4.75 -10.54
C GLU A 101 -3.21 5.68 -9.98
N GLU A 102 -3.07 6.16 -8.75
CA GLU A 102 -3.97 7.14 -8.13
C GLU A 102 -3.95 8.52 -8.81
N GLU A 103 -2.82 8.93 -9.38
CA GLU A 103 -2.66 10.16 -10.16
C GLU A 103 -3.24 10.03 -11.58
N GLN A 104 -3.11 8.86 -12.22
CA GLN A 104 -3.63 8.57 -13.56
C GLN A 104 -5.14 8.31 -13.54
N ASP A 105 -5.64 7.76 -12.44
CA ASP A 105 -7.05 7.85 -12.12
C ASP A 105 -7.37 9.35 -11.95
N ASP A 106 -7.97 9.99 -12.96
CA ASP A 106 -8.46 11.39 -12.98
C ASP A 106 -9.56 11.68 -11.91
N LYS A 107 -9.48 11.03 -10.75
CA LYS A 107 -10.14 11.40 -9.51
C LYS A 107 -9.56 12.73 -9.08
N GLY A 108 -10.10 13.81 -9.65
CA GLY A 108 -9.73 15.17 -9.30
C GLY A 108 -9.54 15.30 -7.79
N VAL A 109 -8.43 15.95 -7.41
CA VAL A 109 -7.93 16.09 -6.03
C VAL A 109 -9.08 16.07 -5.04
N ASP A 110 -9.20 15.00 -4.25
CA ASP A 110 -10.33 14.82 -3.35
C ASP A 110 -10.28 15.86 -2.23
N ILE A 111 -11.04 16.93 -2.43
CA ILE A 111 -11.14 18.08 -1.55
C ILE A 111 -11.53 17.65 -0.12
N PHE A 112 -12.24 16.53 0.05
CA PHE A 112 -12.64 16.02 1.37
C PHE A 112 -11.51 15.32 2.13
N LYS A 113 -10.48 14.83 1.42
CA LYS A 113 -9.29 14.25 2.05
C LYS A 113 -8.31 15.32 2.52
N LEU A 114 -8.19 16.42 1.77
CA LEU A 114 -7.32 17.56 2.08
C LEU A 114 -7.90 18.55 3.10
N GLN A 115 -9.20 18.47 3.39
CA GLN A 115 -9.81 19.29 4.43
C GLN A 115 -9.16 19.05 5.80
N PRO A 116 -8.94 20.11 6.61
CA PRO A 116 -8.44 19.95 7.96
C PRO A 116 -9.41 19.07 8.75
N LYS A 117 -8.89 17.99 9.33
CA LYS A 117 -9.69 17.07 10.14
C LYS A 117 -10.14 17.77 11.43
N LYS A 118 -11.22 17.26 12.03
CA LYS A 118 -11.72 17.76 13.33
C LYS A 118 -10.60 17.66 14.39
N PRO A 119 -10.48 18.59 15.36
CA PRO A 119 -9.45 18.51 16.39
C PRO A 119 -9.44 17.17 17.17
N ASN A 120 -10.61 16.56 17.34
CA ASN A 120 -10.80 15.29 18.04
C ASN A 120 -10.60 14.04 17.15
N TRP A 121 -10.14 14.18 15.91
CA TRP A 121 -10.08 13.06 14.96
C TRP A 121 -9.12 11.96 15.40
N ASP A 122 -7.98 12.34 15.96
CA ASP A 122 -6.94 11.41 16.39
C ASP A 122 -7.38 10.67 17.66
N LEU A 123 -7.96 11.38 18.62
CA LEU A 123 -8.53 10.75 19.81
C LEU A 123 -9.67 9.79 19.45
N LYS A 124 -10.51 10.12 18.47
CA LYS A 124 -11.51 9.19 17.95
C LYS A 124 -10.85 7.94 17.37
N ARG A 125 -9.83 8.09 16.52
CA ARG A 125 -9.11 6.96 15.91
C ARG A 125 -8.49 6.05 16.97
N ASP A 126 -7.86 6.63 17.99
CA ASP A 126 -7.22 5.86 19.05
C ASP A 126 -8.23 5.23 20.03
N LEU A 127 -9.38 5.87 20.24
CA LEU A 127 -10.50 5.29 20.96
C LEU A 127 -11.11 4.11 20.19
N ASP A 128 -11.31 4.27 18.88
CA ASP A 128 -11.89 3.25 18.00
C ASP A 128 -11.06 1.95 18.05
N LYS A 129 -9.72 2.05 18.00
CA LYS A 129 -8.80 0.89 18.18
C LYS A 129 -8.98 0.18 19.52
N LYS A 130 -9.20 0.94 20.61
CA LYS A 130 -9.41 0.36 21.95
C LYS A 130 -10.80 -0.28 22.05
N LEU A 131 -11.78 0.31 21.38
CA LEU A 131 -13.15 -0.20 21.35
C LEU A 131 -13.31 -1.42 20.46
N GLU A 132 -12.44 -1.66 19.47
CA GLU A 132 -12.55 -2.80 18.54
C GLU A 132 -12.75 -4.15 19.27
N ILE A 133 -11.96 -4.42 20.31
CA ILE A 133 -12.08 -5.65 21.10
C ILE A 133 -13.38 -5.66 21.93
N LEU A 134 -13.83 -4.50 22.41
CA LEU A 134 -15.07 -4.38 23.17
C LEU A 134 -16.30 -4.51 22.26
N ASN A 135 -16.24 -4.00 21.04
CA ASN A 135 -17.30 -4.07 20.04
C ASN A 135 -17.59 -5.52 19.69
N VAL A 136 -16.56 -6.34 19.43
CA VAL A 136 -16.74 -7.78 19.19
C VAL A 136 -17.46 -8.47 20.35
N ARG A 137 -17.11 -8.15 21.60
CA ARG A 137 -17.79 -8.73 22.77
C ARG A 137 -19.22 -8.22 22.91
N THR A 138 -19.43 -6.95 22.63
CA THR A 138 -20.76 -6.30 22.67
C THR A 138 -21.67 -6.91 21.61
N ASP A 139 -21.19 -7.10 20.38
CA ASP A 139 -21.92 -7.72 19.28
C ASP A 139 -22.28 -9.17 19.60
N ASN A 140 -21.33 -9.93 20.17
CA ASN A 140 -21.61 -11.29 20.65
C ASN A 140 -22.66 -11.31 21.76
N ALA A 141 -22.61 -10.37 22.70
CA ALA A 141 -23.60 -10.26 23.77
C ALA A 141 -24.98 -9.86 23.22
N ILE A 142 -25.03 -8.94 22.26
CA ILE A 142 -26.26 -8.57 21.54
C ILE A 142 -26.83 -9.79 20.83
N ALA A 143 -26.00 -10.55 20.10
CA ALA A 143 -26.43 -11.78 19.43
C ALA A 143 -26.98 -12.83 20.39
N ALA A 144 -26.36 -12.97 21.58
CA ALA A 144 -26.84 -13.86 22.63
C ALA A 144 -28.21 -13.41 23.17
N LEU A 145 -28.37 -12.11 23.47
CA LEU A 145 -29.64 -11.55 23.93
C LEU A 145 -30.75 -11.68 22.89
N VAL A 146 -30.45 -11.47 21.61
CA VAL A 146 -31.40 -11.65 20.51
C VAL A 146 -31.82 -13.11 20.42
N ARG A 147 -30.87 -14.05 20.51
CA ARG A 147 -31.18 -15.50 20.52
C ARG A 147 -32.07 -15.89 21.69
N GLU A 148 -31.79 -15.37 22.88
CA GLU A 148 -32.62 -15.61 24.06
C GLU A 148 -34.03 -15.07 23.87
N ARG A 149 -34.17 -13.82 23.41
CA ARG A 149 -35.47 -13.19 23.15
C ARG A 149 -36.28 -13.96 22.11
N ILE A 150 -35.66 -14.39 21.00
CA ILE A 150 -36.33 -15.21 19.99
C ILE A 150 -36.74 -16.56 20.58
N GLY A 151 -35.86 -17.22 21.34
CA GLY A 151 -36.19 -18.49 22.01
C GLY A 151 -37.33 -18.36 23.01
N GLN A 152 -37.37 -17.27 23.79
CA GLN A 152 -38.50 -16.96 24.68
C GLN A 152 -39.78 -16.69 23.89
N ALA A 153 -39.72 -15.92 22.82
CA ALA A 153 -40.87 -15.68 21.94
C ALA A 153 -41.41 -16.98 21.32
N GLN A 154 -40.54 -17.89 20.87
CA GLN A 154 -40.91 -19.19 20.33
C GLN A 154 -41.54 -20.11 21.39
N LYS A 155 -40.96 -20.16 22.61
CA LYS A 155 -41.53 -20.92 23.73
C LYS A 155 -42.90 -20.40 24.14
N ASN A 156 -43.07 -19.08 24.18
CA ASN A 156 -44.34 -18.44 24.49
C ASN A 156 -45.38 -18.59 23.35
N ALA A 157 -44.92 -18.78 22.11
CA ALA A 157 -45.79 -19.03 20.95
C ALA A 157 -46.27 -20.49 20.85
N GLY A 158 -45.74 -21.41 21.67
CA GLY A 158 -46.11 -22.83 21.67
C GLY A 158 -45.44 -23.62 20.54
N ASP A 159 -44.79 -24.72 20.89
CA ASP A 159 -44.03 -25.63 20.01
C ASP A 159 -44.72 -25.91 18.65
N LYS A 160 -44.21 -25.29 17.59
CA LYS A 160 -44.23 -25.85 16.23
C LYS A 160 -42.79 -25.99 15.73
N PRO A 161 -42.08 -27.07 16.09
CA PRO A 161 -40.71 -27.31 15.63
C PRO A 161 -40.77 -27.86 14.20
N GLY A 162 -40.56 -27.01 13.19
CA GLY A 162 -40.49 -27.50 11.81
C GLY A 162 -40.14 -26.50 10.72
N ALA A 163 -40.42 -25.21 10.88
CA ALA A 163 -40.32 -24.29 9.74
C ALA A 163 -38.95 -23.60 9.56
N ILE A 164 -38.09 -23.56 10.58
CA ILE A 164 -36.92 -22.64 10.57
C ILE A 164 -35.61 -23.36 10.20
N ALA A 165 -35.51 -24.68 10.40
CA ALA A 165 -34.29 -25.43 10.10
C ALA A 165 -34.07 -25.65 8.58
N ALA A 166 -35.11 -25.50 7.75
CA ALA A 166 -35.01 -25.63 6.30
C ALA A 166 -34.58 -24.32 5.58
N ALA A 167 -34.71 -23.16 6.24
CA ALA A 167 -34.45 -21.86 5.62
C ALA A 167 -32.98 -21.40 5.69
N ALA A 168 -32.11 -22.13 6.39
CA ALA A 168 -30.68 -21.81 6.47
C ALA A 168 -29.86 -22.36 5.29
N ALA A 169 -30.49 -23.14 4.39
CA ALA A 169 -29.81 -23.85 3.31
C ALA A 169 -30.06 -23.27 1.92
N ASP A 170 -30.93 -22.28 1.75
CA ASP A 170 -31.22 -21.72 0.42
C ASP A 170 -31.20 -20.19 0.41
N GLN A 171 -30.62 -19.67 -0.66
CA GLN A 171 -30.11 -18.32 -0.82
C GLN A 171 -31.24 -17.30 -1.03
N GLY A 172 -31.11 -16.13 -0.40
CA GLY A 172 -31.53 -14.84 -0.96
C GLY A 172 -33.00 -14.43 -0.77
N GLY A 173 -33.19 -13.24 -0.19
CA GLY A 173 -34.42 -12.45 -0.34
C GLY A 173 -35.04 -12.01 0.99
N ASP A 174 -34.61 -10.86 1.48
CA ASP A 174 -35.11 -10.14 2.68
C ASP A 174 -36.60 -9.72 2.60
N GLU A 175 -37.39 -10.22 1.66
CA GLU A 175 -38.79 -9.84 1.44
C GLU A 175 -39.80 -10.88 1.96
N ILE A 176 -39.40 -12.13 2.24
CA ILE A 176 -40.34 -13.21 2.64
C ILE A 176 -40.54 -13.30 4.18
N GLY A 177 -39.69 -12.62 4.97
CA GLY A 177 -39.68 -12.74 6.43
C GLY A 177 -40.86 -12.07 7.16
N MET A 178 -41.50 -11.07 6.56
CA MET A 178 -42.64 -10.36 7.17
C MET A 178 -44.00 -11.01 6.86
N GLU A 179 -44.17 -11.64 5.70
CA GLU A 179 -45.44 -12.29 5.33
C GLU A 179 -45.73 -13.54 6.18
N GLY A 180 -44.70 -14.31 6.56
CA GLY A 180 -44.88 -15.49 7.40
C GLY A 180 -45.43 -15.17 8.80
N ILE A 181 -45.04 -14.02 9.38
CA ILE A 181 -45.52 -13.57 10.69
C ILE A 181 -46.98 -13.09 10.58
N ALA A 182 -47.31 -12.33 9.52
CA ALA A 182 -48.67 -11.86 9.26
C ALA A 182 -49.66 -13.01 8.98
N LEU A 183 -49.25 -14.08 8.29
CA LEU A 183 -50.08 -15.26 8.03
C LEU A 183 -50.39 -16.06 9.29
N VAL A 184 -49.42 -16.18 10.21
CA VAL A 184 -49.60 -16.86 11.49
C VAL A 184 -50.52 -16.07 12.42
N GLU A 185 -50.39 -14.74 12.45
CA GLU A 185 -51.31 -13.88 13.20
C GLU A 185 -52.74 -13.92 12.63
N GLY A 186 -52.89 -13.91 11.31
CA GLY A 186 -54.18 -14.04 10.64
C GLY A 186 -54.87 -15.39 10.92
N ALA A 187 -54.11 -16.49 10.99
CA ALA A 187 -54.67 -17.80 11.34
C ALA A 187 -55.13 -17.88 12.81
N ARG A 188 -54.41 -17.23 13.72
CA ARG A 188 -54.74 -17.22 15.16
C ARG A 188 -55.98 -16.38 15.47
N LEU A 189 -56.16 -15.27 14.76
CA LEU A 189 -57.38 -14.45 14.82
C LEU A 189 -58.61 -15.22 14.35
N ARG A 190 -58.51 -15.93 13.21
CA ARG A 190 -59.62 -16.74 12.69
C ARG A 190 -60.05 -17.85 13.64
N GLU A 191 -59.09 -18.53 14.27
CA GLU A 191 -59.38 -19.58 15.27
C GLU A 191 -60.03 -19.01 16.56
N GLN A 192 -59.72 -17.77 16.92
CA GLN A 192 -60.38 -17.09 18.06
C GLN A 192 -61.80 -16.66 17.71
N GLU A 193 -62.02 -16.16 16.48
CA GLU A 193 -63.36 -15.78 16.00
C GLU A 193 -64.28 -17.00 15.91
N GLU A 194 -63.82 -18.12 15.34
CA GLU A 194 -64.61 -19.37 15.28
C GLU A 194 -65.01 -19.89 16.66
N LYS A 195 -64.09 -19.83 17.65
CA LYS A 195 -64.41 -20.24 19.03
C LYS A 195 -65.42 -19.34 19.71
N LEU A 196 -65.42 -18.05 19.40
CA LEU A 196 -66.40 -17.10 19.93
C LEU A 196 -67.77 -17.29 19.27
N GLU A 197 -67.81 -17.60 17.98
CA GLU A 197 -69.04 -17.96 17.28
C GLU A 197 -69.62 -19.26 17.83
N GLU A 198 -68.82 -20.31 18.02
CA GLU A 198 -69.30 -21.56 18.64
C GLU A 198 -69.83 -21.36 20.07
N GLN A 199 -69.26 -20.42 20.83
CA GLN A 199 -69.77 -20.08 22.16
C GLN A 199 -71.11 -19.36 22.08
N ARG A 200 -71.27 -18.43 21.13
CA ARG A 200 -72.55 -17.76 20.88
C ARG A 200 -73.61 -18.75 20.39
N GLU A 201 -73.27 -19.64 19.47
CA GLU A 201 -74.19 -20.67 19.00
C GLU A 201 -74.64 -21.60 20.13
N LYS A 202 -73.74 -21.97 21.04
CA LYS A 202 -74.10 -22.75 22.24
C LYS A 202 -74.94 -21.97 23.24
N GLU A 203 -74.69 -20.68 23.41
CA GLU A 203 -75.52 -19.81 24.26
C GLU A 203 -76.92 -19.62 23.67
N ASP A 204 -77.03 -19.48 22.34
CA ASP A 204 -78.29 -19.37 21.61
C ASP A 204 -79.06 -20.71 21.61
N GLU A 205 -78.38 -21.85 21.46
CA GLU A 205 -78.98 -23.19 21.53
C GLU A 205 -79.44 -23.56 22.97
N MET A 206 -78.83 -22.97 24.00
CA MET A 206 -79.31 -23.08 25.40
C MET A 206 -80.46 -22.10 25.75
N MET A 207 -80.75 -21.11 24.90
CA MET A 207 -81.84 -20.15 25.09
C MET A 207 -83.12 -20.48 24.31
N VAL A 208 -83.15 -21.58 23.55
CA VAL A 208 -84.34 -22.12 22.86
C VAL A 208 -84.92 -23.29 23.64
#